data_AF-A0A0Q9L1L0-F1
#
_entry.id   AF-A0A0Q9L1L0-F1
#
_cell.length_a   1.000
_cell.length_b   1.000
_cell.length_c   1.000
_cell.angle_alpha   90.00
_cell.angle_beta   90.00
_cell.angle_gamma   90.00
#
_symmetry.space_group_name_H-M   'P 1'
#
loop_
_entity.id
_entity.type
_entity.pdbx_description
1 polymer ?
#
loop_
_entity_poly.entity_id
_entity_poly.type
_entity_poly.pdbx_seq_one_letter_code
_entity_poly.pdbx_strand_id
1 'polypeptide(L)'
;MKRFWRATWKWRAKWYNDFFGFGLGDDLIRYLADVLRKEQSLLGGGDDFIGNICGDDFITVTGAEVAERLCQALIKRFDDGIKAFYGGAQITTVEDRHGNLVEQEGVTLSLSLMIWDGEVPLSTEDIPRLAAKLKKHAKALKGSVYVMDQIKGMHHREERN
;
A
#
# COMPACT_ATOMS: atom_id res chain seq x y z
N MET A 1 -6.22 -21.56 11.75
CA MET A 1 -7.30 -20.59 11.49
C MET A 1 -6.74 -19.54 10.57
N LYS A 2 -6.95 -19.66 9.25
CA LYS A 2 -6.25 -18.85 8.25
C LYS A 2 -6.95 -17.49 8.15
N ARG A 3 -6.22 -16.42 8.46
CA ARG A 3 -6.70 -15.04 8.46
C ARG A 3 -6.33 -14.42 7.12
N PHE A 4 -7.31 -13.85 6.43
CA PHE A 4 -7.12 -13.24 5.12
C PHE A 4 -6.77 -11.77 5.28
N TRP A 5 -5.84 -11.28 4.46
CA TRP A 5 -5.54 -9.86 4.32
C TRP A 5 -5.50 -9.51 2.84
N ARG A 6 -5.83 -8.26 2.53
CA ARG A 6 -5.55 -7.62 1.24
C ARG A 6 -4.96 -6.26 1.53
N ALA A 7 -3.69 -6.07 1.20
CA ALA A 7 -3.18 -4.72 0.99
C ALA A 7 -3.50 -4.30 -0.43
N THR A 8 -3.74 -3.01 -0.59
CA THR A 8 -3.74 -2.34 -1.86
C THR A 8 -3.04 -1.01 -1.67
N TRP A 9 -2.19 -0.66 -2.63
CA TRP A 9 -1.30 0.50 -2.57
C TRP A 9 -1.54 1.33 -3.83
N LYS A 10 -1.54 2.65 -3.74
CA LYS A 10 -1.45 3.46 -4.95
C LYS A 10 -0.67 4.72 -4.64
N TRP A 11 0.42 4.84 -5.33
CA TRP A 11 1.26 6.00 -5.51
C TRP A 11 0.54 7.06 -6.35
N ARG A 12 1.02 8.30 -6.29
CA ARG A 12 0.81 9.28 -7.35
C ARG A 12 1.85 9.12 -8.48
N ALA A 13 2.00 7.95 -9.09
CA ALA A 13 3.16 7.62 -9.97
C ALA A 13 3.35 8.63 -11.12
N LYS A 14 2.26 9.31 -11.50
CA LYS A 14 2.25 10.30 -12.56
C LYS A 14 3.30 11.41 -12.37
N TRP A 15 3.35 12.07 -11.22
CA TRP A 15 4.27 13.22 -11.06
C TRP A 15 5.73 12.78 -11.12
N TYR A 16 6.03 11.60 -10.53
CA TYR A 16 7.38 11.06 -10.52
C TYR A 16 7.80 10.72 -11.95
N ASN A 17 6.91 10.08 -12.72
CA ASN A 17 7.16 9.77 -14.13
C ASN A 17 7.26 11.04 -14.99
N ASP A 18 6.48 12.08 -14.69
CA ASP A 18 6.53 13.35 -15.41
C ASP A 18 7.89 14.06 -15.17
N PHE A 19 8.47 13.92 -13.98
CA PHE A 19 9.73 14.60 -13.61
C PHE A 19 11.00 13.78 -13.91
N PHE A 20 10.99 12.49 -13.57
CA PHE A 20 12.15 11.59 -13.66
C PHE A 20 12.10 10.64 -14.87
N GLY A 21 10.96 10.58 -15.56
CA GLY A 21 10.76 9.71 -16.71
C GLY A 21 10.25 8.30 -16.36
N PHE A 22 9.63 7.65 -17.34
CA PHE A 22 8.99 6.34 -17.17
C PHE A 22 9.96 5.22 -16.78
N GLY A 23 11.21 5.26 -17.26
CA GLY A 23 12.21 4.22 -16.93
C GLY A 23 12.52 4.14 -15.44
N LEU A 24 12.77 5.30 -14.80
CA LEU A 24 12.95 5.37 -13.35
C LEU A 24 11.67 5.03 -12.60
N GLY A 25 10.51 5.39 -13.14
CA GLY A 25 9.21 4.97 -12.61
C GLY A 25 9.05 3.44 -12.56
N ASP A 26 9.42 2.74 -13.61
CA ASP A 26 9.37 1.28 -13.68
C ASP A 26 10.36 0.63 -12.71
N ASP A 27 11.58 1.15 -12.62
CA ASP A 27 12.59 0.68 -11.65
C ASP A 27 12.08 0.82 -10.21
N LEU A 28 11.30 1.85 -9.97
CA LEU A 28 10.76 2.12 -8.66
C LEU A 28 9.59 1.21 -8.28
N ILE A 29 8.77 0.80 -9.26
CA ILE A 29 7.79 -0.27 -9.10
C ILE A 29 8.50 -1.61 -8.82
N ARG A 30 9.59 -1.91 -9.54
CA ARG A 30 10.41 -3.12 -9.28
C ARG A 30 11.00 -3.09 -7.88
N TYR A 31 11.49 -1.94 -7.42
CA TYR A 31 11.98 -1.76 -6.06
C TYR A 31 10.90 -2.06 -5.02
N LEU A 32 9.69 -1.53 -5.19
CA LEU A 32 8.58 -1.85 -4.29
C LEU A 32 8.28 -3.36 -4.26
N ALA A 33 8.26 -4.02 -5.43
CA ALA A 33 8.06 -5.47 -5.51
C ALA A 33 9.18 -6.25 -4.78
N ASP A 34 10.43 -5.79 -4.86
CA ASP A 34 11.56 -6.39 -4.15
C ASP A 34 11.46 -6.20 -2.64
N VAL A 35 11.07 -5.00 -2.18
CA VAL A 35 10.82 -4.72 -0.77
C VAL A 35 9.72 -5.63 -0.24
N LEU A 36 8.59 -5.75 -0.96
CA LEU A 36 7.49 -6.64 -0.62
C LEU A 36 7.95 -8.09 -0.45
N ARG A 37 8.65 -8.62 -1.45
CA ARG A 37 9.13 -10.02 -1.42
C ARG A 37 10.11 -10.28 -0.28
N LYS A 38 11.03 -9.34 -0.02
CA LYS A 38 12.04 -9.46 1.04
C LYS A 38 11.42 -9.41 2.42
N GLU A 39 10.57 -8.42 2.70
CA GLU A 39 9.99 -8.29 4.05
C GLU A 39 8.98 -9.41 4.32
N GLN A 40 8.24 -9.87 3.31
CA GLN A 40 7.40 -11.06 3.44
C GLN A 40 8.22 -12.33 3.70
N SER A 41 9.35 -12.55 3.03
CA SER A 41 10.16 -13.75 3.29
C SER A 41 10.80 -13.76 4.68
N LEU A 42 11.01 -12.59 5.29
CA LEU A 42 11.57 -12.44 6.63
C LEU A 42 10.53 -12.57 7.74
N LEU A 43 9.32 -12.08 7.52
CA LEU A 43 8.28 -11.97 8.56
C LEU A 43 7.12 -12.94 8.36
N GLY A 44 6.88 -13.36 7.13
CA GLY A 44 5.74 -14.16 6.70
C GLY A 44 5.89 -15.65 6.95
N GLY A 45 4.85 -16.39 6.59
CA GLY A 45 4.79 -17.86 6.64
C GLY A 45 4.74 -18.51 5.25
N GLY A 46 4.79 -19.85 5.23
CA GLY A 46 4.76 -20.62 3.97
C GLY A 46 3.44 -20.58 3.19
N ASP A 47 2.36 -20.10 3.81
CA ASP A 47 1.03 -19.93 3.20
C ASP A 47 0.79 -18.51 2.66
N ASP A 48 1.81 -17.64 2.72
CA ASP A 48 1.65 -16.25 2.33
C ASP A 48 1.66 -16.08 0.80
N PHE A 49 1.01 -15.02 0.31
CA PHE A 49 0.85 -14.76 -1.11
C PHE A 49 1.14 -13.30 -1.45
N ILE A 50 1.87 -13.03 -2.53
CA ILE A 50 1.98 -11.70 -3.16
C ILE A 50 1.41 -11.79 -4.58
N GLY A 51 0.57 -10.82 -4.94
CA GLY A 51 0.12 -10.58 -6.30
C GLY A 51 0.32 -9.13 -6.72
N ASN A 52 0.62 -8.90 -7.99
CA ASN A 52 0.51 -7.58 -8.60
C ASN A 52 -0.87 -7.47 -9.26
N ILE A 53 -1.64 -6.45 -8.91
CA ILE A 53 -2.95 -6.16 -9.52
C ILE A 53 -2.74 -5.39 -10.82
N CYS A 54 -2.04 -4.25 -10.75
CA CYS A 54 -1.70 -3.43 -11.90
C CYS A 54 -0.68 -2.35 -11.49
N GLY A 55 0.38 -2.16 -12.29
CA GLY A 55 1.38 -1.11 -12.07
C GLY A 55 2.00 -1.20 -10.68
N ASP A 56 1.73 -0.18 -9.86
CA ASP A 56 2.18 -0.02 -8.48
C ASP A 56 1.23 -0.62 -7.42
N ASP A 57 0.11 -1.22 -7.83
CA ASP A 57 -0.88 -1.80 -6.92
C ASP A 57 -0.60 -3.29 -6.68
N PHE A 58 -0.16 -3.60 -5.47
CA PHE A 58 0.11 -4.96 -5.02
C PHE A 58 -0.92 -5.42 -3.99
N ILE A 59 -1.19 -6.72 -3.97
CA ILE A 59 -1.90 -7.41 -2.91
C ILE A 59 -0.96 -8.38 -2.24
N THR A 60 -1.08 -8.53 -0.93
CA THR A 60 -0.50 -9.68 -0.28
C THR A 60 -1.48 -10.24 0.76
N VAL A 61 -1.31 -11.52 1.11
CA VAL A 61 -2.06 -12.31 2.10
C VAL A 61 -1.02 -12.93 3.06
N THR A 62 -1.23 -12.85 4.37
CA THR A 62 -0.28 -13.24 5.43
C THR A 62 -1.03 -13.42 6.75
N GLY A 63 -0.36 -14.02 7.73
CA GLY A 63 -0.88 -14.17 9.09
C GLY A 63 -1.13 -12.83 9.79
N ALA A 64 -2.25 -12.71 10.50
CA ALA A 64 -2.61 -11.47 11.20
C ALA A 64 -1.61 -11.10 12.31
N GLU A 65 -0.94 -12.10 12.89
CA GLU A 65 0.08 -11.96 13.92
C GLU A 65 1.33 -11.22 13.43
N VAL A 66 1.59 -11.21 12.11
CA VAL A 66 2.73 -10.50 11.51
C VAL A 66 2.33 -9.34 10.62
N ALA A 67 1.05 -9.19 10.27
CA ALA A 67 0.59 -8.23 9.27
C ALA A 67 0.95 -6.77 9.61
N GLU A 68 0.73 -6.32 10.85
CA GLU A 68 1.12 -4.96 11.26
C GLU A 68 2.64 -4.75 11.22
N ARG A 69 3.41 -5.74 11.68
CA ARG A 69 4.88 -5.71 11.63
C ARG A 69 5.38 -5.65 10.19
N LEU A 70 4.75 -6.39 9.29
CA LEU A 70 5.04 -6.35 7.86
C LEU A 70 4.75 -4.97 7.29
N CYS A 71 3.60 -4.36 7.58
CA CYS A 71 3.30 -2.99 7.17
C CYS A 71 4.37 -1.98 7.60
N GLN A 72 4.79 -2.04 8.86
CA GLN A 72 5.82 -1.16 9.41
C GLN A 72 7.18 -1.40 8.74
N ALA A 73 7.58 -2.66 8.54
CA ALA A 73 8.82 -3.03 7.88
C ALA A 73 8.85 -2.56 6.42
N LEU A 74 7.74 -2.71 5.69
CA LEU A 74 7.60 -2.25 4.31
C LEU A 74 7.74 -0.74 4.19
N ILE A 75 7.02 0.03 5.03
CA ILE A 75 7.15 1.49 5.08
C ILE A 75 8.59 1.89 5.34
N LYS A 76 9.20 1.34 6.40
CA LYS A 76 10.57 1.69 6.78
C LYS A 76 11.55 1.38 5.65
N ARG A 77 11.51 0.16 5.12
CA ARG A 77 12.44 -0.28 4.08
C ARG A 77 12.28 0.56 2.83
N PHE A 78 11.04 0.84 2.44
CA PHE A 78 10.73 1.66 1.30
C PHE A 78 11.26 3.09 1.45
N ASP A 79 10.93 3.77 2.55
CA ASP A 79 11.34 5.15 2.84
C ASP A 79 12.86 5.32 2.97
N ASP A 80 13.57 4.27 3.41
CA ASP A 80 15.03 4.29 3.46
C ASP A 80 15.66 4.25 2.06
N GLY A 81 15.11 3.44 1.15
CA GLY A 81 15.68 3.26 -0.19
C GLY A 81 15.15 4.21 -1.26
N ILE A 82 13.98 4.82 -1.08
CA ILE A 82 13.39 5.75 -2.06
C ILE A 82 14.31 6.93 -2.40
N LYS A 83 15.16 7.34 -1.44
CA LYS A 83 16.10 8.46 -1.61
C LYS A 83 17.07 8.26 -2.78
N ALA A 84 17.46 7.01 -3.07
CA ALA A 84 18.35 6.69 -4.18
C ALA A 84 17.71 7.02 -5.55
N PHE A 85 16.38 7.01 -5.64
CA PHE A 85 15.62 7.25 -6.87
C PHE A 85 15.46 8.74 -7.21
N TYR A 86 15.92 9.65 -6.34
CA TYR A 86 15.90 11.08 -6.65
C TYR A 86 17.22 11.60 -7.24
N GLY A 87 18.28 10.79 -7.26
CA GLY A 87 19.58 11.21 -7.80
C GLY A 87 20.15 12.47 -7.13
N GLY A 88 19.82 12.72 -5.85
CA GLY A 88 20.22 13.92 -5.10
C GLY A 88 19.30 15.13 -5.28
N ALA A 89 18.23 15.05 -6.08
CA ALA A 89 17.23 16.10 -6.18
C ALA A 89 16.47 16.26 -4.85
N GLN A 90 16.35 17.50 -4.37
CA GLN A 90 15.42 17.85 -3.30
C GLN A 90 14.07 18.19 -3.91
N ILE A 91 13.13 17.25 -3.85
CA ILE A 91 11.74 17.52 -4.22
C ILE A 91 11.08 18.19 -3.02
N THR A 92 10.85 19.51 -3.12
CA THR A 92 10.08 20.28 -2.13
C THR A 92 8.71 20.68 -2.67
N THR A 93 8.57 20.78 -4.00
CA THR A 93 7.32 21.16 -4.68
C THR A 93 7.18 20.41 -6.00
N VAL A 94 5.94 20.10 -6.38
CA VAL A 94 5.58 19.59 -7.71
C VAL A 94 4.39 20.36 -8.27
N GLU A 95 4.31 20.46 -9.59
CA GLU A 95 3.18 21.08 -10.28
C GLU A 95 1.99 20.12 -10.34
N ASP A 96 0.82 20.57 -9.91
CA ASP A 96 -0.42 19.81 -10.07
C ASP A 96 -0.98 19.93 -11.50
N ARG A 97 -2.10 19.26 -11.78
CA ARG A 97 -2.72 19.28 -13.13
C ARG A 97 -3.30 20.63 -13.54
N HIS A 98 -3.38 21.59 -12.62
CA HIS A 98 -3.89 22.94 -12.86
C HIS A 98 -2.76 23.97 -12.87
N GLY A 99 -1.49 23.54 -12.82
CA GLY A 99 -0.32 24.42 -12.83
C GLY A 99 0.07 24.99 -11.47
N ASN A 100 -0.56 24.52 -10.38
CA ASN A 100 -0.24 25.01 -9.03
C ASN A 100 0.97 24.24 -8.46
N LEU A 101 1.92 24.97 -7.89
CA LEU A 101 3.00 24.36 -7.11
C LEU A 101 2.45 23.88 -5.77
N VAL A 102 2.53 22.58 -5.53
CA VAL A 102 2.09 21.92 -4.30
C VAL A 102 3.31 21.38 -3.59
N GLU A 103 3.46 21.71 -2.31
CA GLU A 103 4.48 21.09 -1.48
C GLU A 103 4.32 19.58 -1.47
N GLN A 104 5.42 18.88 -1.65
CA GLN A 104 5.41 17.43 -1.70
C GLN A 104 6.63 16.87 -1.02
N GLU A 105 6.40 15.95 -0.08
CA GLU A 105 7.45 15.23 0.67
C GLU A 105 8.09 14.11 -0.18
N GLY A 106 7.99 14.24 -1.50
CA GLY A 106 8.30 13.21 -2.47
C GLY A 106 7.25 12.09 -2.51
N VAL A 107 7.74 10.94 -2.90
CA VAL A 107 7.02 9.69 -3.01
C VAL A 107 6.73 9.14 -1.62
N THR A 108 5.50 8.69 -1.42
CA THR A 108 5.09 8.00 -0.20
C THR A 108 4.36 6.71 -0.49
N LEU A 109 4.35 5.84 0.51
CA LEU A 109 3.81 4.50 0.44
C LEU A 109 2.56 4.39 1.33
N SER A 110 1.38 4.26 0.70
CA SER A 110 0.09 4.13 1.42
C SER A 110 -0.41 2.69 1.46
N LEU A 111 -0.71 2.22 2.67
CA LEU A 111 -1.15 0.87 3.00
C LEU A 111 -2.60 0.81 3.44
N SER A 112 -3.30 -0.20 2.94
CA SER A 112 -4.54 -0.69 3.54
C SER A 112 -4.28 -2.03 4.23
N LEU A 113 -4.65 -2.14 5.49
CA LEU A 113 -4.53 -3.37 6.27
C LEU A 113 -5.91 -3.80 6.76
N MET A 114 -6.38 -4.95 6.28
CA MET A 114 -7.63 -5.56 6.75
C MET A 114 -7.29 -6.81 7.55
N ILE A 115 -7.77 -6.88 8.78
CA ILE A 115 -7.69 -8.08 9.62
C ILE A 115 -9.07 -8.73 9.69
N TRP A 116 -9.17 -9.97 9.23
CA TRP A 116 -10.42 -10.74 9.26
C TRP A 116 -10.30 -11.94 10.21
N ASP A 117 -11.27 -12.09 11.11
CA ASP A 117 -11.33 -13.17 12.10
C ASP A 117 -11.91 -14.49 11.55
N GLY A 118 -12.60 -14.44 10.40
CA GLY A 118 -13.24 -15.59 9.79
C GLY A 118 -14.66 -15.87 10.31
N GLU A 119 -15.19 -15.08 11.24
CA GLU A 119 -16.52 -15.31 11.82
C GLU A 119 -17.65 -14.94 10.87
N VAL A 120 -17.47 -13.87 10.10
CA VAL A 120 -18.41 -13.47 9.03
C VAL A 120 -17.89 -13.85 7.66
N PRO A 121 -18.70 -14.49 6.80
CA PRO A 121 -18.30 -14.76 5.43
C PRO A 121 -18.11 -13.43 4.68
N LEU A 122 -16.99 -13.30 3.98
CA LEU A 122 -16.75 -12.22 3.04
C LEU A 122 -17.02 -12.71 1.62
N SER A 123 -17.86 -11.97 0.89
CA SER A 123 -18.01 -12.17 -0.53
C SER A 123 -16.77 -11.68 -1.30
N THR A 124 -16.67 -12.10 -2.56
CA THR A 124 -15.63 -11.64 -3.48
C THR A 124 -15.66 -10.13 -3.73
N GLU A 125 -16.79 -9.47 -3.47
CA GLU A 125 -16.98 -8.03 -3.61
C GLU A 125 -16.63 -7.24 -2.34
N ASP A 126 -16.75 -7.86 -1.16
CA ASP A 126 -16.50 -7.17 0.11
C ASP A 126 -15.02 -6.81 0.26
N ILE A 127 -14.13 -7.76 -0.10
CA ILE A 127 -12.67 -7.60 -0.04
C ILE A 127 -12.17 -6.37 -0.83
N PRO A 128 -12.45 -6.22 -2.14
CA PRO A 128 -12.03 -5.03 -2.89
C PRO A 128 -12.68 -3.75 -2.37
N ARG A 129 -13.95 -3.79 -1.96
CA ARG A 129 -14.67 -2.61 -1.45
C ARG A 129 -14.03 -2.07 -0.17
N LEU A 130 -13.79 -2.95 0.81
CA LEU A 130 -13.17 -2.60 2.08
C LEU A 130 -11.72 -2.12 1.89
N ALA A 131 -10.94 -2.84 1.07
CA ALA A 131 -9.57 -2.43 0.73
C ALA A 131 -9.54 -1.04 0.08
N ALA A 132 -10.45 -0.76 -0.87
CA ALA A 132 -10.54 0.55 -1.51
C ALA A 132 -10.90 1.68 -0.53
N LYS A 133 -11.81 1.43 0.43
CA LYS A 133 -12.16 2.38 1.50
C LYS A 133 -10.94 2.74 2.34
N LEU A 134 -10.21 1.74 2.83
CA LEU A 134 -8.99 1.97 3.64
C LEU A 134 -7.88 2.62 2.84
N LYS A 135 -7.70 2.21 1.58
CA LYS A 135 -6.73 2.81 0.67
C LYS A 135 -7.02 4.30 0.44
N LYS A 136 -8.29 4.68 0.26
CA LYS A 136 -8.70 6.09 0.14
C LYS A 136 -8.33 6.87 1.39
N HIS A 137 -8.55 6.29 2.57
CA HIS A 137 -8.17 6.91 3.84
C HIS A 137 -6.64 7.06 3.97
N ALA A 138 -5.86 6.01 3.73
CA ALA A 138 -4.41 6.05 3.81
C ALA A 138 -3.79 7.10 2.87
N LYS A 139 -4.37 7.29 1.68
CA LYS A 139 -3.93 8.32 0.71
C LYS A 139 -4.25 9.76 1.10
N ALA A 140 -5.19 9.97 2.03
CA ALA A 140 -5.53 11.29 2.52
C ALA A 140 -4.55 11.76 3.61
N LEU A 141 -3.81 10.82 4.21
CA LEU A 141 -2.78 11.11 5.20
C LEU A 141 -1.46 11.49 4.51
N LYS A 142 -0.67 12.32 5.18
CA LYS A 142 0.68 12.69 4.72
C LYS A 142 1.68 11.59 5.04
N GLY A 143 2.73 11.47 4.23
CA GLY A 143 3.80 10.49 4.43
C GLY A 143 3.43 9.05 4.04
N SER A 144 4.37 8.14 4.27
CA SER A 144 4.16 6.70 4.17
C SER A 144 3.43 6.21 5.42
N VAL A 145 2.35 5.45 5.24
CA VAL A 145 1.40 5.15 6.32
C VAL A 145 0.57 3.92 6.03
N TYR A 146 0.11 3.23 7.07
CA TYR A 146 -0.93 2.21 6.97
C TYR A 146 -2.18 2.61 7.73
N VAL A 147 -3.34 2.28 7.14
CA VAL A 147 -4.64 2.37 7.81
C VAL A 147 -5.16 0.95 7.98
N MET A 148 -5.53 0.63 9.22
CA MET A 148 -6.02 -0.69 9.59
C MET A 148 -7.53 -0.66 9.87
N ASP A 149 -8.21 -1.75 9.52
CA ASP A 149 -9.56 -2.05 9.99
C ASP A 149 -9.70 -3.54 10.35
N GLN A 150 -10.54 -3.83 11.33
CA GLN A 150 -10.82 -5.17 11.82
C GLN A 150 -12.24 -5.57 11.42
N ILE A 151 -12.35 -6.58 10.57
CA ILE A 151 -13.62 -7.12 10.13
C ILE A 151 -14.04 -8.19 11.12
N LYS A 152 -14.93 -7.80 12.04
CA LYS A 152 -15.52 -8.64 13.08
C LYS A 152 -17.00 -8.88 12.86
N GLY A 153 -17.51 -9.95 13.47
CA GLY A 153 -18.84 -10.50 13.24
C GLY A 153 -20.09 -9.64 13.52
N MET A 154 -19.98 -8.32 13.77
CA MET A 154 -21.13 -7.50 14.20
C MET A 154 -21.41 -6.23 13.37
N HIS A 155 -20.77 -5.98 12.23
CA HIS A 155 -20.92 -4.68 11.53
C HIS A 155 -21.20 -4.70 10.02
N HIS A 156 -21.63 -5.82 9.43
CA HIS A 156 -21.90 -5.86 7.98
C HIS A 156 -23.39 -5.92 7.57
N ARG A 157 -24.32 -5.70 8.51
CA ARG A 157 -25.77 -5.70 8.22
C ARG A 157 -26.43 -4.32 8.05
N GLU A 158 -25.80 -3.21 8.41
CA GLU A 158 -26.52 -1.92 8.53
C GLU A 158 -26.33 -0.90 7.39
N GLU A 159 -25.49 -1.13 6.38
CA GLU A 159 -25.33 -0.19 5.24
C GLU A 159 -25.88 -0.74 3.91
N ARG A 160 -26.94 -1.56 3.97
CA ARG A 160 -27.77 -1.92 2.81
C ARG A 160 -29.22 -1.52 3.10
N ASN A 161 -29.49 -0.22 3.04
CA ASN A 161 -30.82 0.35 2.86
C ASN A 161 -30.71 1.56 1.95
#